data_AF-A0A0L6U3X5-F1
#
_entry.id   AF-A0A0L6U3X5-F1
#
_cell.length_a   1.000
_cell.length_b   1.000
_cell.length_c   1.000
_cell.angle_alpha   90.00
_cell.angle_beta   90.00
_cell.angle_gamma   90.00
#
_symmetry.space_group_name_H-M   'P 1'
#
loop_
_entity.id
_entity.type
_entity.pdbx_description
1 polymer ?
#
loop_
_entity_poly.entity_id
_entity_poly.type
_entity_poly.pdbx_seq_one_letter_code
_entity_poly.pdbx_strand_id
1 'polypeptide(L)'
;MTERNRRIIRRRMLTFLVVVLVLGFTAYLFGDNYSTLHGLDQQKIEITEKIEEQKIRSNQLDEQVKQIGSKSYVEFVARKYLGLYYPDEIIVVPATE
;
A
#
# COMPACT_ATOMS: atom_id res chain seq x y z
N MET A 1 5.60 63.70 24.28
CA MET A 1 6.45 62.60 23.77
C MET A 1 7.56 63.19 22.91
N THR A 2 8.82 63.04 23.32
CA THR A 2 9.99 63.53 22.57
C THR A 2 10.20 62.74 21.27
N GLU A 3 10.69 63.40 20.22
CA GLU A 3 10.96 62.83 18.88
C GLU A 3 11.80 61.54 18.93
N ARG A 4 12.69 61.41 19.92
CA ARG A 4 13.52 60.21 20.16
C ARG A 4 12.68 58.97 20.50
N ASN A 5 11.62 59.11 21.31
CA ASN A 5 10.76 57.99 21.68
C ASN A 5 9.91 57.50 20.50
N ARG A 6 9.48 58.41 19.61
CA ARG A 6 8.71 58.05 18.40
C ARG A 6 9.54 57.19 17.42
N ARG A 7 10.84 57.47 17.28
CA ARG A 7 11.75 56.67 16.45
C ARG A 7 11.99 55.26 17.02
N ILE A 8 12.11 55.13 18.34
CA ILE A 8 12.29 53.84 19.01
C ILE A 8 11.04 52.97 18.90
N ILE A 9 9.85 53.57 19.11
CA ILE A 9 8.57 52.87 18.96
C ILE A 9 8.36 52.41 17.51
N ARG A 10 8.65 53.26 16.51
CA ARG A 10 8.60 52.85 15.09
C ARG A 10 9.55 51.71 14.76
N ARG A 11 10.79 51.75 15.25
CA ARG A 11 11.74 50.64 15.04
C ARG A 11 11.24 49.34 15.67
N ARG A 12 10.75 49.38 16.92
CA ARG A 12 10.18 48.19 17.57
C ARG A 12 8.95 47.65 16.85
N MET A 13 8.07 48.51 16.35
CA MET A 13 6.94 48.07 15.52
C MET A 13 7.39 47.41 14.22
N LEU A 14 8.38 47.98 13.52
CA LEU A 14 8.92 47.38 12.30
C LEU A 14 9.55 46.01 12.59
N THR A 15 10.33 45.89 13.66
CA THR A 15 10.90 44.59 14.07
C THR A 15 9.82 43.58 14.41
N PHE A 16 8.76 43.99 15.12
CA PHE A 16 7.63 43.12 15.44
C PHE A 16 6.90 42.64 14.17
N LEU A 17 6.68 43.55 13.21
CA LEU A 17 6.02 43.24 11.95
C LEU A 17 6.83 42.23 11.12
N VAL A 18 8.16 42.39 11.07
CA VAL A 18 9.06 41.41 10.43
C VAL A 18 8.99 40.05 11.13
N VAL A 19 8.99 40.01 12.46
CA VAL A 19 8.89 38.75 13.22
C VAL A 19 7.57 38.04 12.93
N VAL A 20 6.45 38.77 12.90
CA VAL A 20 5.14 38.20 12.56
C VAL A 20 5.11 37.67 11.13
N LEU A 21 5.71 38.39 10.18
CA LEU A 21 5.81 37.95 8.79
C LEU A 21 6.64 36.65 8.65
N VAL A 22 7.78 36.57 9.34
CA VAL A 22 8.62 35.37 9.34
C VAL A 22 7.88 34.20 9.98
N LEU A 23 7.22 34.40 11.13
CA LEU A 23 6.42 33.36 11.78
C LEU A 23 5.28 32.88 10.89
N GLY A 24 4.54 33.79 10.27
CA GLY A 24 3.47 33.46 9.32
C GLY A 24 3.98 32.67 8.11
N PHE A 25 5.12 33.07 7.56
CA PHE A 25 5.76 32.37 6.44
C PHE A 25 6.23 30.96 6.84
N THR A 26 6.83 30.81 8.02
CA THR A 26 7.22 29.49 8.53
C THR A 26 5.99 28.60 8.78
N ALA A 27 4.94 29.13 9.40
CA ALA A 27 3.70 28.38 9.64
C ALA A 27 3.05 27.91 8.34
N TYR A 28 3.06 28.75 7.29
CA TYR A 28 2.59 28.39 5.96
C TYR A 28 3.40 27.24 5.35
N LEU A 29 4.74 27.29 5.41
CA LEU A 29 5.62 26.21 4.95
C LEU A 29 5.41 24.90 5.72
N PHE A 30 5.18 24.97 7.04
CA PHE A 30 4.94 23.79 7.87
C PHE A 30 3.56 23.18 7.63
N GLY A 31 2.56 23.97 7.25
CA GLY A 31 1.18 23.50 7.02
C GLY A 31 1.07 22.46 5.89
N ASP A 32 1.82 22.63 4.81
CA ASP A 32 1.77 21.72 3.66
C ASP A 32 2.54 20.41 3.91
N ASN A 33 3.67 20.50 4.62
CA ASN A 33 4.55 19.34 4.88
C ASN A 33 3.91 18.27 5.79
N TYR A 34 3.01 18.65 6.71
CA TYR A 34 2.45 17.71 7.67
C TYR A 34 1.47 16.70 7.03
N SER A 35 0.67 17.17 6.06
CA SER A 35 -0.30 16.33 5.35
C SER A 35 0.38 15.38 4.35
N THR A 36 1.45 15.80 3.68
CA THR A 36 2.20 14.95 2.75
C THR A 36 2.90 13.80 3.48
N LEU A 37 3.45 14.05 4.67
CA LEU A 37 4.15 13.02 5.46
C LEU A 37 3.21 11.88 5.89
N HIS A 38 2.01 12.19 6.40
CA HIS A 38 1.05 11.17 6.80
C HIS A 38 0.49 10.38 5.60
N GLY A 39 0.28 11.05 4.46
CA GLY A 39 -0.15 10.38 3.23
C GLY A 39 0.89 9.41 2.68
N LEU A 40 2.18 9.72 2.84
CA LEU A 40 3.29 8.88 2.35
C LEU A 40 3.46 7.61 3.20
N ASP A 41 3.33 7.70 4.52
CA ASP A 41 3.43 6.53 5.39
C ASP A 41 2.29 5.53 5.15
N GLN A 42 1.06 6.02 4.97
CA GLN A 42 -0.08 5.17 4.64
C GLN A 42 0.09 4.48 3.28
N GLN A 43 0.55 5.22 2.26
CA GLN A 43 0.85 4.66 0.94
C GLN A 43 1.96 3.60 1.02
N LYS A 44 2.97 3.81 1.85
CA LYS A 44 4.05 2.84 2.04
C LYS A 44 3.54 1.54 2.65
N ILE A 45 2.64 1.62 3.65
CA ILE A 45 2.02 0.44 4.26
C ILE A 45 1.20 -0.32 3.22
N GLU A 46 0.31 0.36 2.49
CA GLU A 46 -0.55 -0.25 1.48
C GLU A 46 0.26 -0.94 0.36
N ILE A 47 1.33 -0.28 -0.12
CA ILE A 47 2.22 -0.85 -1.13
C ILE A 47 2.94 -2.09 -0.59
N THR A 48 3.39 -2.06 0.66
CA THR A 48 4.09 -3.19 1.29
C THR A 48 3.17 -4.39 1.43
N GLU A 49 1.93 -4.18 1.87
CA GLU A 49 0.91 -5.23 1.99
C GLU A 49 0.61 -5.88 0.63
N LYS A 50 0.43 -5.07 -0.42
CA LYS A 50 0.23 -5.57 -1.78
C LYS A 50 1.42 -6.39 -2.29
N ILE A 51 2.65 -5.98 -1.98
CA ILE A 51 3.85 -6.74 -2.36
C ILE A 51 3.85 -8.10 -1.65
N GLU A 52 3.51 -8.15 -0.37
CA GLU A 52 3.48 -9.38 0.39
C GLU A 52 2.39 -10.34 -0.10
N GLU A 53 1.18 -9.83 -0.37
CA GLU A 53 0.09 -10.59 -0.97
C GLU A 53 0.49 -11.19 -2.33
N GLN A 54 1.08 -10.38 -3.22
CA GLN A 54 1.54 -10.87 -4.52
C GLN A 54 2.65 -11.90 -4.40
N LYS A 55 3.54 -11.77 -3.42
CA LYS A 55 4.60 -12.75 -3.15
C LYS A 55 4.02 -14.08 -2.68
N ILE A 56 3.05 -14.05 -1.76
CA ILE A 56 2.34 -15.26 -1.31
C ILE A 56 1.64 -15.94 -2.50
N ARG A 57 0.92 -15.16 -3.31
CA ARG A 57 0.23 -15.67 -4.50
C ARG A 57 1.20 -16.28 -5.51
N SER A 58 2.33 -15.64 -5.75
CA SER A 58 3.39 -16.17 -6.62
C SER A 58 3.94 -17.49 -6.10
N ASN A 59 4.20 -17.61 -4.80
CA ASN A 59 4.71 -18.85 -4.20
C ASN A 59 3.70 -20.00 -4.33
N GLN A 60 2.41 -19.72 -4.11
CA GLN A 60 1.35 -20.72 -4.29
C GLN A 60 1.24 -21.18 -5.74
N LEU A 61 1.40 -20.27 -6.70
CA LEU A 61 1.41 -20.61 -8.12
C LEU A 61 2.65 -21.43 -8.49
N ASP A 62 3.83 -21.11 -7.96
CA ASP A 62 5.06 -21.87 -8.20
C ASP A 62 4.97 -23.30 -7.66
N GLU A 63 4.34 -23.47 -6.50
CA GLU A 63 4.05 -24.79 -5.93
C GLU A 63 3.06 -25.58 -6.79
N GLN A 64 1.99 -24.94 -7.27
CA GLN A 64 1.06 -25.57 -8.21
C GLN A 64 1.78 -25.98 -9.50
N VAL A 65 2.62 -25.11 -10.07
CA VAL A 65 3.40 -25.42 -11.28
C VAL A 65 4.34 -26.60 -11.06
N LYS A 66 4.98 -26.72 -9.90
CA LYS A 66 5.79 -27.92 -9.57
C LYS A 66 4.96 -29.20 -9.52
N GLN A 67 3.69 -29.10 -9.16
CA GLN A 67 2.76 -30.23 -9.17
C GLN A 67 2.17 -30.52 -10.56
N ILE A 68 2.20 -29.55 -11.49
CA ILE A 68 1.83 -29.74 -12.90
C ILE A 68 2.84 -30.72 -13.52
N GLY A 69 2.41 -31.97 -13.69
CA GLY A 69 3.24 -33.06 -14.19
C GLY A 69 3.41 -34.22 -13.20
N SER A 70 3.01 -34.04 -11.94
CA SER A 70 2.84 -35.18 -11.02
C SER A 70 1.74 -36.11 -11.53
N LYS A 71 1.90 -37.42 -11.28
CA LYS A 71 0.91 -38.45 -11.69
C LYS A 71 -0.49 -38.10 -11.20
N SER A 72 -0.61 -37.65 -9.95
CA SER A 72 -1.88 -37.26 -9.34
C SER A 72 -2.53 -36.05 -10.03
N TYR A 73 -1.74 -35.04 -10.42
CA TYR A 73 -2.26 -33.89 -11.15
C TYR A 73 -2.74 -34.27 -12.56
N VAL A 74 -1.99 -35.12 -13.26
CA VAL A 74 -2.38 -35.62 -14.59
C VAL A 74 -3.65 -36.48 -14.48
N GLU A 75 -3.74 -37.37 -13.49
CA GLU A 75 -4.95 -38.14 -13.21
C GLU A 75 -6.15 -37.22 -12.86
N PHE A 76 -5.94 -36.18 -12.05
CA PHE A 76 -6.99 -35.21 -11.73
C PHE A 76 -7.52 -34.49 -12.98
N VAL A 77 -6.61 -33.99 -13.84
CA VAL A 77 -6.99 -33.32 -15.09
C VAL A 77 -7.69 -34.29 -16.04
N ALA A 78 -7.18 -35.51 -16.16
CA ALA A 78 -7.75 -36.58 -16.97
C ALA A 78 -9.19 -36.92 -16.53
N ARG A 79 -9.40 -37.16 -15.24
CA ARG A 79 -10.73 -37.47 -14.69
C ARG A 79 -11.69 -36.28 -14.77
N LYS A 80 -11.24 -35.07 -14.38
CA LYS A 80 -12.12 -33.89 -14.25
C LYS A 80 -12.49 -33.23 -15.57
N TYR A 81 -11.55 -33.11 -16.51
CA TYR A 81 -11.75 -32.34 -17.75
C TYR A 81 -11.87 -33.22 -18.99
N LEU A 82 -11.28 -34.42 -18.98
CA LEU A 82 -11.29 -35.31 -20.14
C LEU A 82 -12.19 -36.54 -19.94
N GLY A 83 -12.68 -36.79 -18.72
CA GLY A 83 -13.45 -37.99 -18.38
C GLY A 83 -12.67 -39.29 -18.61
N LEU A 84 -11.34 -39.22 -18.57
CA LEU A 84 -10.45 -40.37 -18.79
C LEU A 84 -10.16 -41.06 -17.45
N TYR A 85 -10.31 -42.37 -17.45
CA TYR A 85 -10.08 -43.27 -16.32
C TYR A 85 -9.23 -44.44 -16.77
N TYR A 86 -8.58 -45.14 -15.84
CA TYR A 86 -7.86 -46.35 -16.21
C TYR A 86 -8.85 -47.47 -16.61
N PRO A 87 -8.46 -48.39 -17.50
CA PRO A 87 -9.36 -49.44 -17.99
C PRO A 87 -9.92 -50.36 -16.90
N ASP A 88 -9.23 -50.45 -15.77
CA ASP A 88 -9.55 -51.26 -14.59
C ASP A 88 -10.27 -50.47 -13.47
N GLU A 89 -10.57 -49.19 -13.66
CA GLU A 89 -11.30 -48.37 -12.68
C GLU A 89 -12.83 -48.52 -12.84
N ILE A 90 -13.53 -48.77 -11.71
CA ILE A 90 -15.01 -48.77 -11.66
C ILE A 90 -15.49 -47.38 -11.23
N ILE A 91 -16.25 -46.71 -12.11
CA ILE A 91 -16.80 -45.38 -11.83
C ILE A 91 -18.10 -45.52 -11.01
N VAL A 92 -18.14 -44.93 -9.82
CA VAL A 92 -19.35 -44.85 -8.99
C VAL A 92 -19.89 -43.42 -9.06
N VAL A 93 -21.02 -43.25 -9.75
CA VAL A 93 -21.75 -41.97 -9.77
C VAL A 93 -22.84 -42.07 -8.69
N PRO A 94 -22.83 -41.20 -7.66
CA PRO A 94 -23.90 -41.20 -6.66
C PRO A 94 -25.22 -40.87 -7.36
N ALA A 95 -26.24 -41.70 -7.14
CA ALA A 95 -27.59 -41.38 -7.59
C ALA A 95 -28.04 -40.12 -6.85
N THR A 96 -28.27 -39.04 -7.60
CA THR A 96 -28.90 -37.83 -7.07
C THR A 96 -30.31 -38.21 -6.59
N GLU A 97 -30.60 -38.02 -5.29
CA GLU A 97 -31.97 -38.01 -4.75
C GLU A 97 -32.76 -36.79 -5.24
#